data_AF-A0AAQ2IQG7-F1
#
_entry.id   AF-A0AAQ2IQG7-F1
#
_cell.length_a   1.000
_cell.length_b   1.000
_cell.length_c   1.000
_cell.angle_alpha   90.00
_cell.angle_beta   90.00
_cell.angle_gamma   90.00
#
_symmetry.space_group_name_H-M   'P 1'
#
loop_
_entity.id
_entity.type
_entity.pdbx_description
1 polymer ?
#
loop_
_entity_poly.entity_id
_entity_poly.type
_entity_poly.pdbx_seq_one_letter_code
_entity_poly.pdbx_strand_id
1 'polypeptide(L)'
;MNTVISTMQNWVSQVIVKYNFCPFARQEVESNSIHYFVSQAISHDDAVMDMLEQCSELNHEPERETTLVIFDKGFSNFDDFLDLVDLANALLVAQGFEGTYQIATFHPDYVFADSDEHDAANYTNRAPYPTLHLIREESMAQALAEYDDPEQIPENNIRLARRKGEAFWQHLLQQCHKAK
;
A
#
# COMPACT_ATOMS: atom_id res chain seq x y z
N MET A 1 -1.86 -16.38 15.07
CA MET A 1 -2.15 -15.08 14.43
C MET A 1 -0.86 -14.64 13.76
N ASN A 2 -0.87 -14.41 12.44
CA ASN A 2 0.34 -14.03 11.71
C ASN A 2 0.73 -12.59 12.11
N THR A 3 1.89 -12.44 12.78
CA THR A 3 2.36 -11.15 13.33
C THR A 3 2.54 -10.07 12.26
N VAL A 4 2.83 -10.45 11.01
CA VAL A 4 2.95 -9.52 9.88
C VAL A 4 1.58 -8.95 9.52
N ILE A 5 0.57 -9.81 9.36
CA ILE A 5 -0.80 -9.39 9.03
C ILE A 5 -1.37 -8.47 10.12
N SER A 6 -1.22 -8.83 11.40
CA SER A 6 -1.72 -7.98 12.49
C SER A 6 -1.02 -6.62 12.53
N THR A 7 0.28 -6.57 12.21
CA THR A 7 1.04 -5.31 12.11
C THR A 7 0.51 -4.44 10.97
N MET A 8 0.30 -5.03 9.79
CA MET A 8 -0.23 -4.30 8.62
C MET A 8 -1.67 -3.84 8.82
N GLN A 9 -2.54 -4.67 9.39
CA GLN A 9 -3.91 -4.28 9.75
C GLN A 9 -3.92 -3.10 10.73
N ASN A 10 -3.04 -3.13 11.75
CA ASN A 10 -2.91 -2.04 12.69
C ASN A 10 -2.38 -0.77 12.02
N TRP A 11 -1.43 -0.87 11.09
CA TRP A 11 -0.95 0.26 10.30
C TRP A 11 -2.06 0.85 9.43
N VAL A 12 -2.83 0.03 8.70
CA VAL A 12 -3.98 0.50 7.92
C VAL A 12 -4.96 1.27 8.82
N SER A 13 -5.29 0.74 10.00
CA SER A 13 -6.21 1.40 10.93
C SER A 13 -5.64 2.70 11.53
N GLN A 14 -4.43 2.65 12.10
CA GLN A 14 -3.85 3.74 12.89
C GLN A 14 -3.17 4.82 12.06
N VAL A 15 -2.74 4.50 10.83
CA VAL A 15 -2.09 5.45 9.93
C VAL A 15 -3.05 5.85 8.83
N ILE A 16 -3.46 4.90 7.98
CA ILE A 16 -4.21 5.21 6.76
C ILE A 16 -5.62 5.72 7.07
N VAL A 17 -6.41 4.99 7.85
CA VAL A 17 -7.82 5.33 8.15
C VAL A 17 -7.91 6.47 9.16
N LYS A 18 -7.11 6.44 10.23
CA LYS A 18 -7.16 7.44 11.31
C LYS A 18 -6.74 8.84 10.85
N TYR A 19 -5.73 8.93 9.98
CA TYR A 19 -5.25 10.21 9.43
C TYR A 19 -5.81 10.50 8.04
N ASN A 20 -6.67 9.64 7.53
CA ASN A 20 -7.38 9.82 6.26
C ASN A 20 -6.42 10.02 5.08
N PHE A 21 -5.30 9.27 5.04
CA PHE A 21 -4.39 9.29 3.90
C PHE A 21 -5.02 8.66 2.65
N CYS A 22 -5.88 7.67 2.83
CA CYS A 22 -6.79 7.22 1.79
C CYS A 22 -8.22 7.37 2.32
N PRO A 23 -9.03 8.30 1.78
CA PRO A 23 -10.40 8.51 2.25
C PRO A 23 -11.30 7.28 2.01
N PHE A 24 -10.92 6.42 1.06
CA PHE A 24 -11.68 5.23 0.65
C PHE A 24 -11.38 4.01 1.53
N ALA A 25 -10.25 3.99 2.25
CA ALA A 25 -9.81 2.83 3.01
C ALA A 25 -10.74 2.45 4.18
N ARG A 26 -11.50 3.41 4.74
CA ARG A 26 -12.37 3.13 5.90
C ARG A 26 -13.46 2.11 5.57
N GLN A 27 -14.13 2.32 4.44
CA GLN A 27 -15.18 1.42 3.97
C GLN A 27 -14.64 0.00 3.81
N GLU A 28 -13.46 -0.15 3.21
CA GLU A 28 -12.90 -1.47 2.96
C GLU A 28 -12.44 -2.20 4.22
N VAL A 29 -11.99 -1.44 5.24
CA VAL A 29 -11.72 -2.00 6.58
C VAL A 29 -13.01 -2.46 7.26
N GLU A 30 -14.08 -1.65 7.21
CA GLU A 30 -15.36 -1.97 7.86
C GLU A 30 -16.09 -3.14 7.19
N SER A 31 -15.98 -3.24 5.86
CA SER A 31 -16.54 -4.33 5.04
C SER A 31 -15.66 -5.58 5.02
N ASN A 32 -14.45 -5.54 5.60
CA ASN A 32 -13.47 -6.62 5.57
C ASN A 32 -13.15 -7.12 4.14
N SER A 33 -13.03 -6.18 3.20
CA SER A 33 -12.76 -6.42 1.77
C SER A 33 -11.29 -6.23 1.40
N ILE A 34 -10.42 -5.87 2.36
CA ILE A 34 -8.97 -5.83 2.20
C ILE A 34 -8.38 -7.22 2.49
N HIS A 35 -7.79 -7.84 1.48
CA HIS A 35 -7.03 -9.07 1.65
C HIS A 35 -5.57 -8.77 2.00
N TYR A 36 -5.00 -9.52 2.95
CA TYR A 36 -3.61 -9.38 3.39
C TYR A 36 -2.86 -10.67 3.08
N PHE A 37 -2.06 -10.65 2.01
CA PHE A 37 -1.27 -11.78 1.57
C PHE A 37 0.20 -11.59 1.95
N VAL A 38 0.79 -12.54 2.68
CA VAL A 38 2.21 -12.50 3.07
C VAL A 38 3.00 -13.40 2.12
N SER A 39 3.67 -12.79 1.15
CA SER A 39 4.52 -13.47 0.18
C SER A 39 5.77 -14.03 0.86
N GLN A 40 6.25 -15.17 0.37
CA GLN A 40 7.54 -15.75 0.77
C GLN A 40 8.64 -15.47 -0.28
N ALA A 41 8.31 -14.72 -1.33
CA ALA A 41 9.23 -14.39 -2.39
C ALA A 41 10.37 -13.50 -1.89
N ILE A 42 11.58 -13.83 -2.34
CA ILE A 42 12.80 -13.04 -2.15
C ILE A 42 13.48 -12.70 -3.48
N SER A 43 12.92 -13.17 -4.59
CA SER A 43 13.35 -12.87 -5.95
C SER A 43 12.25 -12.09 -6.67
N HIS A 44 12.62 -11.21 -7.59
CA HIS A 44 11.65 -10.42 -8.36
C HIS A 44 10.66 -11.31 -9.11
N ASP A 45 11.15 -12.38 -9.76
CA ASP A 45 10.32 -13.32 -10.52
C ASP A 45 9.26 -14.01 -9.66
N ASP A 46 9.63 -14.49 -8.47
CA ASP A 46 8.67 -15.13 -7.56
C ASP A 46 7.64 -14.10 -7.04
N ALA A 47 8.10 -12.88 -6.74
CA ALA A 47 7.25 -11.82 -6.18
C ALA A 47 6.19 -11.33 -7.17
N VAL A 48 6.54 -11.21 -8.45
CA VAL A 48 5.57 -10.85 -9.49
C VAL A 48 4.63 -12.00 -9.82
N MET A 49 5.08 -13.25 -9.74
CA MET A 49 4.18 -14.41 -9.88
C MET A 49 3.14 -14.43 -8.75
N ASP A 50 3.56 -14.22 -7.51
CA ASP A 50 2.65 -14.07 -6.36
C ASP A 50 1.66 -12.92 -6.59
N MET A 51 2.14 -11.76 -7.06
CA MET A 51 1.29 -10.61 -7.38
C MET A 51 0.25 -10.94 -8.45
N LEU A 52 0.64 -11.60 -9.54
CA LEU A 52 -0.26 -11.98 -10.63
C LEU A 52 -1.30 -13.00 -10.18
N GLU A 53 -0.93 -13.94 -9.31
CA GLU A 53 -1.88 -14.84 -8.67
C GLU A 53 -2.90 -14.05 -7.84
N GLN A 54 -2.46 -13.06 -7.07
CA GLN A 54 -3.39 -12.20 -6.32
C GLN A 54 -4.32 -11.35 -7.22
N CYS A 55 -3.85 -10.89 -8.39
CA CYS A 55 -4.73 -10.26 -9.39
C CYS A 55 -5.79 -11.26 -9.91
N SER A 56 -5.39 -12.50 -10.19
CA SER A 56 -6.32 -13.56 -10.60
C SER A 56 -7.33 -13.89 -9.49
N GLU A 57 -6.90 -13.98 -8.24
CA GLU A 57 -7.80 -14.22 -7.10
C GLU A 57 -8.82 -13.08 -6.93
N LEU A 58 -8.40 -11.83 -7.09
CA LEU A 58 -9.32 -10.69 -7.11
C LEU A 58 -10.38 -10.85 -8.22
N ASN A 59 -10.05 -11.39 -9.40
CA ASN A 59 -11.08 -11.62 -10.42
C ASN A 59 -12.12 -12.68 -10.01
N HIS A 60 -11.73 -13.66 -9.18
CA HIS A 60 -12.61 -14.76 -8.78
C HIS A 60 -13.38 -14.47 -7.48
N GLU A 61 -12.91 -13.54 -6.65
CA GLU A 61 -13.54 -13.15 -5.39
C GLU A 61 -14.02 -11.69 -5.42
N PRO A 62 -15.25 -11.42 -5.89
CA PRO A 62 -15.79 -10.07 -5.99
C PRO A 62 -16.00 -9.39 -4.63
N GLU A 63 -16.07 -10.14 -3.53
CA GLU A 63 -16.11 -9.57 -2.16
C GLU A 63 -14.78 -8.95 -1.71
N ARG A 64 -13.67 -9.26 -2.40
CA ARG A 64 -12.37 -8.61 -2.18
C ARG A 64 -12.27 -7.38 -3.07
N GLU A 65 -12.07 -6.23 -2.46
CA GLU A 65 -11.86 -4.97 -3.20
C GLU A 65 -10.39 -4.70 -3.50
N THR A 66 -9.50 -5.18 -2.62
CA THR A 66 -8.07 -4.95 -2.75
C THR A 66 -7.24 -6.03 -2.07
N THR A 67 -5.99 -6.18 -2.53
CA THR A 67 -5.00 -7.06 -1.90
C THR A 67 -3.73 -6.31 -1.57
N LEU A 68 -3.26 -6.42 -0.32
CA LEU A 68 -1.91 -6.04 0.09
C LEU A 68 -0.99 -7.27 0.00
N VAL A 69 -0.08 -7.27 -0.98
CA VAL A 69 0.99 -8.26 -1.15
C VAL A 69 2.19 -7.79 -0.33
N ILE A 70 2.42 -8.44 0.80
CA ILE A 70 3.37 -8.01 1.83
C ILE A 70 4.61 -8.90 1.78
N PHE A 71 5.79 -8.29 1.72
CA PHE A 71 7.07 -9.00 1.71
C PHE A 71 7.78 -8.84 3.07
N ASP A 72 7.74 -9.87 3.92
CA ASP A 72 8.38 -9.82 5.24
C ASP A 72 9.86 -10.21 5.23
N LYS A 73 10.28 -10.93 4.19
CA LYS A 73 11.64 -11.47 4.03
C LYS A 73 12.40 -10.94 2.81
N GLY A 74 11.70 -10.39 1.82
CA GLY A 74 12.26 -9.85 0.59
C GLY A 74 12.14 -8.33 0.52
N PHE A 75 12.92 -7.71 -0.37
CA PHE A 75 12.78 -6.31 -0.79
C PHE A 75 12.87 -5.28 0.34
N SER A 76 13.64 -5.56 1.39
CA SER A 76 13.90 -4.58 2.46
C SER A 76 14.83 -3.45 2.02
N ASN A 77 15.58 -3.64 0.93
CA ASN A 77 16.33 -2.57 0.28
C ASN A 77 15.38 -1.82 -0.67
N PHE A 78 15.35 -0.49 -0.56
CA PHE A 78 14.38 0.31 -1.31
C PHE A 78 14.64 0.30 -2.82
N ASP A 79 15.90 0.34 -3.28
CA ASP A 79 16.22 0.30 -4.72
C ASP A 79 15.80 -1.05 -5.34
N ASP A 80 16.07 -2.16 -4.63
CA ASP A 80 15.63 -3.51 -5.00
C ASP A 80 14.10 -3.62 -5.09
N PHE A 81 13.38 -2.94 -4.19
CA PHE A 81 11.94 -2.82 -4.23
C PHE A 81 11.45 -1.97 -5.40
N LEU A 82 12.15 -0.90 -5.78
CA LEU A 82 11.80 -0.09 -6.95
C LEU A 82 11.95 -0.90 -8.26
N ASP A 83 13.00 -1.72 -8.37
CA ASP A 83 13.17 -2.65 -9.48
C ASP A 83 12.01 -3.66 -9.56
N LEU A 84 11.50 -4.13 -8.40
CA LEU A 84 10.28 -4.95 -8.33
C LEU A 84 9.05 -4.19 -8.81
N VAL A 85 8.88 -2.94 -8.39
CA VAL A 85 7.74 -2.10 -8.80
C VAL A 85 7.72 -1.93 -10.32
N ASP A 86 8.87 -1.69 -10.95
CA ASP A 86 8.98 -1.55 -12.40
C ASP A 86 8.60 -2.86 -13.11
N LEU A 87 9.12 -4.00 -12.64
CA LEU A 87 8.77 -5.31 -13.20
C LEU A 87 7.29 -5.65 -13.01
N ALA A 88 6.74 -5.35 -11.83
CA ALA A 88 5.34 -5.59 -11.48
C ALA A 88 4.40 -4.82 -12.41
N ASN A 89 4.66 -3.53 -12.65
CA ASN A 89 3.89 -2.72 -13.58
C ASN A 89 4.00 -3.25 -15.02
N ALA A 90 5.21 -3.63 -15.47
CA ALA A 90 5.39 -4.19 -16.81
C ALA A 90 4.59 -5.49 -17.01
N LEU A 91 4.58 -6.37 -16.00
CA LEU A 91 3.86 -7.65 -16.08
C LEU A 91 2.35 -7.49 -15.89
N LEU A 92 1.90 -6.51 -15.11
CA LEU A 92 0.49 -6.15 -15.02
C LEU A 92 -0.08 -5.82 -16.41
N VAL A 93 0.65 -5.00 -17.20
CA VAL A 93 0.29 -4.70 -18.60
C VAL A 93 0.38 -5.96 -19.47
N ALA A 94 1.49 -6.70 -19.40
CA ALA A 94 1.71 -7.87 -20.26
C ALA A 94 0.68 -8.99 -20.06
N GLN A 95 0.13 -9.13 -18.85
CA GLN A 95 -0.90 -10.11 -18.52
C GLN A 95 -2.33 -9.58 -18.73
N GLY A 96 -2.49 -8.35 -19.21
CA GLY A 96 -3.80 -7.77 -19.53
C GLY A 96 -4.59 -7.30 -18.30
N PHE A 97 -3.92 -7.00 -17.19
CA PHE A 97 -4.54 -6.44 -15.98
C PHE A 97 -4.57 -4.91 -15.96
N GLU A 98 -3.87 -4.23 -16.89
CA GLU A 98 -3.92 -2.78 -17.07
C GLU A 98 -5.37 -2.31 -17.29
N GLY A 99 -5.77 -1.22 -16.61
CA GLY A 99 -7.13 -0.69 -16.66
C GLY A 99 -8.12 -1.46 -15.78
N THR A 100 -7.72 -2.60 -15.22
CA THR A 100 -8.52 -3.37 -14.25
C THR A 100 -7.99 -3.19 -12.84
N TYR A 101 -6.67 -3.31 -12.69
CA TYR A 101 -5.97 -3.13 -11.42
C TYR A 101 -4.88 -2.08 -11.57
N GLN A 102 -4.65 -1.33 -10.51
CA GLN A 102 -3.49 -0.46 -10.36
C GLN A 102 -2.67 -0.87 -9.14
N ILE A 103 -1.39 -0.55 -9.15
CA ILE A 103 -0.46 -0.85 -8.07
C ILE A 103 -0.13 0.44 -7.31
N ALA A 104 -0.53 0.52 -6.05
CA ALA A 104 0.04 1.48 -5.10
C ALA A 104 1.18 0.81 -4.31
N THR A 105 2.17 1.59 -3.91
CA THR A 105 3.41 1.06 -3.32
C THR A 105 3.69 1.65 -1.96
N PHE A 106 4.16 0.79 -1.06
CA PHE A 106 4.54 1.17 0.28
C PHE A 106 5.85 0.47 0.68
N HIS A 107 6.72 1.19 1.39
CA HIS A 107 8.01 0.66 1.82
C HIS A 107 8.45 1.31 3.14
N PRO A 108 9.13 0.63 4.08
CA PRO A 108 9.62 1.24 5.32
C PRO A 108 10.49 2.47 5.10
N ASP A 109 11.35 2.39 4.07
CA ASP A 109 12.29 3.43 3.68
C ASP A 109 11.81 4.24 2.47
N TYR A 110 10.49 4.31 2.22
CA TYR A 110 9.96 5.06 1.08
C TYR A 110 10.46 6.52 1.12
N VAL A 111 10.96 7.01 -0.01
CA VAL A 111 11.34 8.41 -0.24
C VAL A 111 10.86 8.82 -1.63
N PHE A 112 10.12 9.92 -1.73
CA PHE A 112 9.71 10.46 -3.04
C PHE A 112 10.93 11.07 -3.77
N ALA A 113 10.98 10.93 -5.11
CA ALA A 113 12.15 11.33 -5.92
C ALA A 113 12.62 12.78 -5.69
N ASP A 114 11.69 13.71 -5.48
CA ASP A 114 11.97 15.13 -5.26
C ASP A 114 11.92 15.55 -3.77
N SER A 115 11.98 14.58 -2.85
CA SER A 115 11.84 14.81 -1.41
C SER A 115 13.14 14.53 -0.65
N ASP A 116 13.34 15.26 0.45
CA ASP A 116 14.35 14.92 1.45
C ASP A 116 13.95 13.63 2.19
N GLU A 117 14.93 12.81 2.60
CA GLU A 117 14.72 11.55 3.32
C GLU A 117 13.99 11.76 4.67
N HIS A 118 14.24 12.90 5.32
CA HIS A 118 13.62 13.29 6.59
C HIS A 118 12.31 14.09 6.40
N ASP A 119 11.85 14.30 5.16
CA ASP A 119 10.54 14.91 4.95
C ASP A 119 9.45 13.98 5.49
N ALA A 120 8.64 14.51 6.40
CA ALA A 120 7.49 13.80 6.95
C ALA A 120 6.49 13.37 5.87
N ALA A 121 6.46 14.05 4.70
CA ALA A 121 5.64 13.67 3.56
C ALA A 121 5.89 12.22 3.10
N ASN A 122 7.10 11.69 3.24
CA ASN A 122 7.41 10.30 2.91
C ASN A 122 6.52 9.30 3.67
N TYR A 123 6.04 9.65 4.87
CA TYR A 123 5.18 8.79 5.68
C TYR A 123 3.76 8.57 5.13
N THR A 124 3.37 9.26 4.05
CA THR A 124 2.15 8.90 3.33
C THR A 124 2.27 7.53 2.65
N ASN A 125 3.50 7.13 2.31
CA ASN A 125 3.81 5.87 1.65
C ASN A 125 4.76 4.96 2.46
N ARG A 126 5.21 5.39 3.66
CA ARG A 126 5.94 4.50 4.56
C ARG A 126 5.00 3.53 5.27
N ALA A 127 5.35 2.24 5.19
CA ALA A 127 4.63 1.14 5.83
C ALA A 127 5.59 0.24 6.62
N PRO A 128 5.08 -0.63 7.52
CA PRO A 128 5.90 -1.55 8.30
C PRO A 128 6.72 -2.55 7.48
N TYR A 129 6.25 -2.87 6.27
CA TYR A 129 6.88 -3.83 5.35
C TYR A 129 6.78 -3.34 3.90
N PRO A 130 7.71 -3.73 3.02
CA PRO A 130 7.54 -3.59 1.57
C PRO A 130 6.22 -4.20 1.13
N THR A 131 5.44 -3.47 0.34
CA THR A 131 4.08 -3.90 -0.03
C THR A 131 3.68 -3.35 -1.39
N LEU A 132 3.19 -4.25 -2.24
CA LEU A 132 2.42 -3.91 -3.44
C LEU A 132 0.92 -3.97 -3.07
N HIS A 133 0.19 -2.91 -3.38
CA HIS A 133 -1.24 -2.80 -3.09
C HIS A 133 -2.02 -2.82 -4.40
N LEU A 134 -2.72 -3.93 -4.64
CA LEU A 134 -3.51 -4.20 -5.84
C LEU A 134 -4.92 -3.67 -5.66
N ILE A 135 -5.26 -2.60 -6.36
CA ILE A 135 -6.55 -1.89 -6.21
C ILE A 135 -7.35 -2.03 -7.49
N ARG A 136 -8.65 -2.34 -7.40
CA ARG A 136 -9.56 -2.27 -8.55
C ARG A 136 -9.71 -0.83 -9.05
N GLU A 137 -9.39 -0.60 -10.32
CA GLU A 137 -9.51 0.72 -10.93
C GLU A 137 -10.97 1.16 -11.02
N GLU A 138 -11.89 0.25 -11.32
CA GLU A 138 -13.33 0.57 -11.40
C GLU A 138 -13.87 1.08 -10.04
N SER A 139 -13.63 0.34 -8.96
CA SER A 139 -14.07 0.74 -7.61
C SER A 139 -13.44 2.07 -7.19
N MET A 140 -12.15 2.26 -7.47
CA MET A 140 -11.46 3.51 -7.19
C MET A 140 -12.04 4.68 -7.99
N ALA A 141 -12.31 4.50 -9.29
CA ALA A 141 -12.89 5.53 -10.14
C ALA A 141 -14.29 5.95 -9.68
N GLN A 142 -15.11 4.98 -9.26
CA GLN A 142 -16.43 5.25 -8.67
C GLN A 142 -16.30 6.07 -7.38
N ALA A 143 -15.41 5.67 -6.48
CA ALA A 143 -15.19 6.37 -5.22
C ALA A 143 -14.66 7.80 -5.43
N LEU A 144 -13.79 8.02 -6.41
CA LEU A 144 -13.27 9.34 -6.78
C LEU A 144 -14.37 10.25 -7.39
N ALA A 145 -15.33 9.69 -8.12
CA ALA A 145 -16.41 10.46 -8.75
C ALA A 145 -17.39 11.07 -7.73
N GLU A 146 -17.50 10.46 -6.55
CA GLU A 146 -18.36 10.94 -5.45
C GLU A 146 -17.60 11.82 -4.45
N TYR A 147 -16.26 11.88 -4.54
CA TYR A 147 -15.42 12.63 -3.63
C TYR A 147 -15.18 14.05 -4.15
N ASP A 148 -15.27 15.05 -3.26
CA ASP A 148 -14.97 16.43 -3.61
C ASP A 148 -13.44 16.63 -3.76
N ASP A 149 -13.02 17.20 -4.88
CA ASP A 149 -11.62 17.52 -5.20
C ASP A 149 -10.61 16.37 -4.97
N PRO A 150 -10.80 15.19 -5.59
CA PRO A 150 -9.96 14.02 -5.36
C PRO A 150 -8.48 14.26 -5.71
N GLU A 151 -8.21 15.15 -6.66
CA GLU A 151 -6.86 15.58 -7.06
C GLU A 151 -6.09 16.26 -5.91
N GLN A 152 -6.78 16.78 -4.88
CA GLN A 152 -6.15 17.38 -3.72
C GLN A 152 -5.72 16.37 -2.65
N ILE A 153 -6.10 15.09 -2.75
CA ILE A 153 -5.76 14.07 -1.75
C ILE A 153 -4.24 14.00 -1.50
N PRO A 154 -3.36 13.88 -2.52
CA PRO A 154 -1.92 13.81 -2.29
C PRO A 154 -1.37 15.04 -1.56
N GLU A 155 -1.77 16.23 -1.99
CA GLU A 155 -1.32 17.49 -1.42
C GLU A 155 -1.85 17.70 0.02
N ASN A 156 -3.08 17.27 0.31
CA ASN A 156 -3.63 17.24 1.67
C ASN A 156 -2.84 16.32 2.59
N ASN A 157 -2.47 15.13 2.09
CA ASN A 157 -1.68 14.16 2.83
C ASN A 157 -0.29 14.71 3.15
N ILE A 158 0.39 15.30 2.16
CA ILE A 158 1.69 15.96 2.32
C ILE A 158 1.63 17.06 3.39
N ARG A 159 0.63 17.96 3.30
CA ARG A 159 0.46 19.04 4.29
C ARG A 159 0.20 18.50 5.69
N LEU A 160 -0.65 17.49 5.83
CA LEU A 160 -0.94 16.85 7.11
C LEU A 160 0.33 16.20 7.68
N ALA A 161 1.06 15.46 6.86
CA ALA A 161 2.25 14.74 7.26
C ALA A 161 3.33 15.71 7.76
N ARG A 162 3.64 16.75 6.98
CA ARG A 162 4.57 17.83 7.36
C ARG A 162 4.15 18.58 8.61
N ARG A 163 2.85 18.87 8.78
CA ARG A 163 2.32 19.53 9.99
C ARG A 163 2.52 18.69 11.25
N LYS A 164 2.41 17.37 11.15
CA LYS A 164 2.65 16.45 12.28
C LYS A 164 4.14 16.24 12.56
N GLY A 165 4.97 16.29 11.52
CA GLY A 165 6.41 16.17 11.61
C GLY A 165 6.90 14.73 11.66
N GLU A 166 8.17 14.52 11.30
CA GLU A 166 8.80 13.21 11.15
C GLU A 166 8.73 12.36 12.44
N ALA A 167 9.14 12.94 13.57
CA ALA A 167 9.20 12.25 14.86
C ALA A 167 7.84 11.66 15.29
N PHE A 168 6.74 12.34 14.95
CA PHE A 168 5.40 11.85 15.23
C PHE A 168 5.10 10.56 14.45
N TRP A 169 5.40 10.55 13.15
CA TRP A 169 5.13 9.39 12.29
C TRP A 169 6.09 8.23 12.57
N GLN A 170 7.36 8.51 12.86
CA GLN A 170 8.31 7.51 13.35
C GLN A 170 7.76 6.78 14.58
N HIS A 171 7.28 7.53 15.57
CA HIS A 171 6.72 6.95 16.78
C HIS A 171 5.48 6.10 16.48
N LEU A 172 4.58 6.60 15.64
CA LEU A 172 3.35 5.89 15.26
C LEU A 172 3.66 4.58 14.50
N LEU A 173 4.59 4.61 13.55
CA LEU A 173 4.98 3.43 12.78
C LEU A 173 5.65 2.38 13.68
N GLN A 174 6.52 2.80 14.60
CA GLN A 174 7.12 1.90 15.60
C GLN A 174 6.08 1.26 16.53
N GLN A 175 4.99 1.96 16.87
CA GLN A 175 3.89 1.39 17.64
C GLN A 175 3.14 0.32 16.86
N CYS A 176 3.11 0.39 15.52
CA CYS A 176 2.42 -0.60 14.69
C CYS A 176 3.01 -2.00 14.88
N HIS A 177 4.34 -2.11 14.98
CA HIS A 177 5.05 -3.37 15.24
C HIS A 177 4.89 -3.89 16.69
N LYS A 178 4.47 -3.05 17.63
CA LYS A 178 4.36 -3.40 19.06
C LYS A 178 2.97 -3.86 19.47
N ALA A 179 1.97 -3.69 18.61
CA ALA A 179 0.62 -4.16 18.89
C ALA A 179 0.63 -5.71 18.97
N LYS A 180 0.34 -6.21 20.16
CA LYS A 180 0.17 -7.64 20.49
C LYS A 180 -1.31 -7.98 20.54
#